data_AF-A0A7X6JN56-F1
#
_entry.id   AF-A0A7X6JN56-F1
#
_cell.length_a   1.000
_cell.length_b   1.000
_cell.length_c   1.000
_cell.angle_alpha   90.00
_cell.angle_beta   90.00
_cell.angle_gamma   90.00
#
_symmetry.space_group_name_H-M   'P 1'
#
loop_
_entity.id
_entity.type
_entity.pdbx_description
1 polymer ?
#
loop_
_entity_poly.entity_id
_entity_poly.type
_entity_poly.pdbx_seq_one_letter_code
_entity_poly.pdbx_strand_id
1 'polypeptide(L)'
;MANEIALAQSDFSLNEEHRTLVVQNLTELKDSVWETMSLNTRKAYQSDFNQYLKFCRAHALPALASDWKITKTACQAFFDELMASELKHHTIKRKLASVRFFIGVSELPDPWKHSKLFSRYVNGRLKEKPAAQKQAKPLKLNDVRVANRVLNVDSLLGLRDAVLVNVALDTLFRASNILAIEVNHIDWQAKTVFAPRSKTDQSGEGHYGYLSDETAELLTKWLDNAKITDGYIFRKLSPKQTVQKEPMQYQALLKRYEAIGMAINTDGKFTCHSTRTGGVLTLMEADVPMAEIVLSGNWKSEAMAIRYAQQYQAGKTGMAKVR
;
A
#
# COMPACT_ATOMS: atom_id res chain seq x y z
N MET A 1 14.88 -1.23 -16.78
CA MET A 1 15.63 0.00 -17.09
C MET A 1 15.00 1.13 -16.30
N ALA A 2 15.81 1.80 -15.47
CA ALA A 2 15.32 2.86 -14.60
C ALA A 2 14.89 4.06 -15.46
N ASN A 3 13.66 4.54 -15.27
CA ASN A 3 13.21 5.79 -15.86
C ASN A 3 13.88 6.94 -15.11
N GLU A 4 15.15 7.24 -15.41
CA GLU A 4 15.80 8.44 -14.90
C GLU A 4 14.94 9.68 -15.21
N ILE A 5 14.95 10.65 -14.29
CA ILE A 5 14.33 11.95 -14.55
C ILE A 5 15.28 12.69 -15.48
N ALA A 6 15.09 12.54 -16.79
CA ALA A 6 15.88 13.25 -17.78
C ALA A 6 15.39 14.70 -17.84
N LEU A 7 16.02 15.60 -17.08
CA LEU A 7 15.72 17.03 -17.06
C LEU A 7 16.41 17.73 -18.24
N ALA A 8 15.69 18.60 -18.93
CA ALA A 8 16.20 19.43 -20.02
C ALA A 8 16.19 20.91 -19.61
N GLN A 9 17.09 21.71 -20.17
CA GLN A 9 17.12 23.15 -19.88
C GLN A 9 15.79 23.85 -20.22
N SER A 10 15.07 23.34 -21.22
CA SER A 10 13.73 23.81 -21.61
C SER A 10 12.63 23.55 -20.57
N ASP A 11 12.86 22.67 -19.60
CA ASP A 11 11.88 22.40 -18.54
C ASP A 11 11.84 23.51 -17.48
N PHE A 12 12.79 24.46 -17.54
CA PHE A 12 13.05 25.43 -16.50
C PHE A 12 12.95 26.87 -17.01
N SER A 13 12.32 27.73 -16.23
CA SER A 13 12.36 29.20 -16.39
C SER A 13 12.96 29.84 -15.13
N LEU A 14 14.27 29.66 -14.97
CA LEU A 14 15.01 30.04 -13.76
C LEU A 14 15.96 31.21 -14.01
N ASN A 15 16.08 32.10 -13.02
CA ASN A 15 17.22 33.01 -12.88
C ASN A 15 18.49 32.23 -12.49
N GLU A 16 19.65 32.87 -12.59
CA GLU A 16 20.94 32.18 -12.39
C GLU A 16 21.13 31.63 -10.97
N GLU A 17 20.66 32.39 -9.98
CA GLU A 17 20.66 31.98 -8.57
C GLU A 17 19.85 30.70 -8.35
N HIS A 18 18.58 30.66 -8.80
CA HIS A 18 17.77 29.46 -8.65
C HIS A 18 18.25 28.32 -9.53
N ARG A 19 18.87 28.58 -10.70
CA ARG A 19 19.46 27.52 -11.52
C ARG A 19 20.51 26.75 -10.72
N THR A 20 21.40 27.47 -10.06
CA THR A 20 22.47 26.88 -9.23
C THR A 20 21.87 26.11 -8.05
N LEU A 21 20.92 26.73 -7.34
CA LEU A 21 20.23 26.12 -6.20
C LEU A 21 19.50 24.82 -6.57
N VAL A 22 18.74 24.83 -7.67
CA VAL A 22 17.99 23.66 -8.12
C VAL A 22 18.92 22.50 -8.45
N VAL A 23 20.04 22.76 -9.14
CA VAL A 23 21.03 21.71 -9.45
C VAL A 23 21.63 21.13 -8.18
N GLN A 24 22.00 21.99 -7.22
CA GLN A 24 22.54 21.56 -5.93
C GLN A 24 21.54 20.67 -5.17
N ASN A 25 20.30 21.12 -5.01
CA ASN A 25 19.31 20.40 -4.21
C ASN A 25 18.86 19.09 -4.87
N LEU A 26 18.78 19.02 -6.20
CA LEU A 26 18.48 17.77 -6.91
C LEU A 26 19.65 16.78 -6.84
N THR A 27 20.88 17.28 -6.78
CA THR A 27 22.08 16.45 -6.54
C THR A 27 22.06 15.88 -5.13
N GLU A 28 21.81 16.72 -4.11
CA GLU A 28 21.66 16.26 -2.72
C GLU A 28 20.51 15.26 -2.57
N LEU A 29 19.36 15.52 -3.22
CA LEU A 29 18.25 14.58 -3.25
C LEU A 29 18.74 13.22 -3.76
N LYS A 30 19.41 13.18 -4.91
CA LYS A 30 19.90 11.94 -5.53
C LYS A 30 20.89 11.21 -4.62
N ASP A 31 21.86 11.93 -4.07
CA ASP A 31 23.02 11.31 -3.44
C ASP A 31 22.80 10.94 -1.98
N SER A 32 22.00 11.72 -1.24
CA SER A 32 21.87 11.59 0.22
C SER A 32 20.46 11.26 0.70
N VAL A 33 19.42 11.73 0.00
CA VAL A 33 18.03 11.62 0.51
C VAL A 33 17.24 10.52 -0.18
N TRP A 34 17.48 10.26 -1.46
CA TRP A 34 16.61 9.40 -2.27
C TRP A 34 16.46 8.00 -1.68
N GLU A 35 17.57 7.37 -1.30
CA GLU A 35 17.57 5.99 -0.76
C GLU A 35 16.91 5.89 0.64
N THR A 36 16.77 6.99 1.38
CA THR A 36 16.03 7.00 2.66
C THR A 36 14.52 6.80 2.47
N MET A 37 14.02 7.10 1.26
CA MET A 37 12.60 6.97 0.93
C MET A 37 12.26 5.54 0.50
N SER A 38 11.04 5.11 0.86
CA SER A 38 10.55 3.79 0.44
C SER A 38 10.58 3.64 -1.09
N LEU A 39 10.99 2.47 -1.58
CA LEU A 39 11.10 2.16 -3.01
C LEU A 39 9.82 2.51 -3.79
N ASN A 40 8.65 2.25 -3.21
CA ASN A 40 7.36 2.56 -3.83
C ASN A 40 7.09 4.06 -3.91
N THR A 41 7.52 4.85 -2.91
CA THR A 41 7.42 6.31 -2.96
C THR A 41 8.31 6.86 -4.06
N ARG A 42 9.57 6.41 -4.12
CA ARG A 42 10.52 6.79 -5.19
C ARG A 42 9.97 6.52 -6.58
N LYS A 43 9.52 5.28 -6.83
CA LYS A 43 8.92 4.88 -8.11
C LYS A 43 7.70 5.73 -8.47
N ALA A 44 6.82 5.99 -7.51
CA ALA A 44 5.63 6.80 -7.74
C ALA A 44 6.00 8.25 -8.07
N TYR A 45 6.89 8.87 -7.28
CA TYR A 45 7.29 10.26 -7.46
C TYR A 45 8.02 10.46 -8.79
N GLN A 46 8.97 9.59 -9.11
CA GLN A 46 9.69 9.62 -10.38
C GLN A 46 8.75 9.45 -11.58
N SER A 47 7.84 8.47 -11.52
CA SER A 47 6.88 8.23 -12.61
C SER A 47 5.90 9.38 -12.78
N ASP A 48 5.38 9.93 -11.68
CA ASP A 48 4.41 11.03 -11.72
C ASP A 48 5.08 12.32 -12.21
N PHE A 49 6.30 12.62 -11.77
CA PHE A 49 7.03 13.81 -12.20
C PHE A 49 7.47 13.72 -13.66
N ASN A 50 7.90 12.56 -14.14
CA ASN A 50 8.19 12.36 -15.56
C ASN A 50 6.94 12.57 -16.44
N GLN A 51 5.75 12.21 -15.95
CA GLN A 51 4.50 12.50 -16.66
C GLN A 51 4.21 14.00 -16.70
N TYR A 52 4.47 14.73 -15.61
CA TYR A 52 4.36 16.18 -15.59
C TYR A 52 5.34 16.85 -16.54
N LEU A 53 6.62 16.44 -16.55
CA LEU A 53 7.63 16.96 -17.48
C LEU A 53 7.21 16.71 -18.94
N LYS A 54 6.74 15.50 -19.26
CA LYS A 54 6.26 15.16 -20.59
C LYS A 54 5.09 16.07 -21.02
N PHE A 55 4.14 16.30 -20.12
CA PHE A 55 3.02 17.21 -20.35
C PHE A 55 3.50 18.64 -20.62
N CYS A 56 4.38 19.16 -19.76
CA CYS A 56 4.93 20.51 -19.87
C CYS A 56 5.65 20.73 -21.21
N ARG A 57 6.49 19.77 -21.64
CA ARG A 57 7.18 19.81 -22.94
C ARG A 57 6.19 19.82 -24.11
N ALA A 58 5.17 18.98 -24.06
CA ALA A 58 4.16 18.91 -25.12
C ALA A 58 3.35 20.20 -25.28
N HIS A 59 3.23 20.99 -24.21
CA HIS A 59 2.50 22.26 -24.18
C HIS A 59 3.41 23.49 -24.19
N ALA A 60 4.73 23.32 -24.37
CA ALA A 60 5.73 24.39 -24.29
C ALA A 60 5.64 25.22 -23.00
N LEU A 61 5.31 24.57 -21.88
CA LEU A 61 5.24 25.19 -20.56
C LEU A 61 6.51 24.85 -19.76
N PRO A 62 7.14 25.82 -19.08
CA PRO A 62 8.19 25.52 -18.12
C PRO A 62 7.60 24.78 -16.92
N ALA A 63 8.17 23.62 -16.59
CA ALA A 63 7.70 22.79 -15.49
C ALA A 63 8.00 23.40 -14.12
N LEU A 64 9.14 24.09 -14.01
CA LEU A 64 9.62 24.75 -12.80
C LEU A 64 10.17 26.14 -13.15
N ALA A 65 9.80 27.16 -12.37
CA ALA A 65 10.20 28.55 -12.61
C ALA A 65 10.49 29.32 -11.31
N SER A 66 11.33 30.36 -11.41
CA SER A 66 11.62 31.27 -10.29
C SER A 66 10.39 32.08 -9.89
N ASP A 67 9.52 32.42 -10.85
CA ASP A 67 8.22 33.04 -10.58
C ASP A 67 7.15 31.95 -10.38
N TRP A 68 6.55 31.92 -9.18
CA TRP A 68 5.46 31.00 -8.86
C TRP A 68 4.26 31.13 -9.79
N LYS A 69 4.03 32.29 -10.43
CA LYS A 69 2.92 32.48 -11.37
C LYS A 69 3.10 31.62 -12.63
N ILE A 70 4.34 31.48 -13.09
CA ILE A 70 4.68 30.64 -14.25
C ILE A 70 4.46 29.16 -13.88
N THR A 71 5.03 28.72 -12.75
CA THR A 71 4.83 27.35 -12.24
C THR A 71 3.36 27.05 -11.97
N LYS A 72 2.59 28.03 -11.48
CA LYS A 72 1.13 27.92 -11.28
C LYS A 72 0.41 27.60 -12.58
N THR A 73 0.72 28.30 -13.68
CA THR A 73 0.09 28.07 -14.99
C THR A 73 0.33 26.64 -15.45
N ALA A 74 1.57 26.15 -15.37
CA ALA A 74 1.90 24.77 -15.71
C ALA A 74 1.18 23.75 -14.83
N CYS A 75 1.17 23.96 -13.51
CA CYS A 75 0.47 23.08 -12.55
C CYS A 75 -1.05 23.07 -12.76
N GLN A 76 -1.65 24.23 -13.09
CA GLN A 76 -3.08 24.34 -13.37
C GLN A 76 -3.46 23.60 -14.64
N ALA A 77 -2.72 23.83 -15.74
CA ALA A 77 -2.95 23.14 -17.01
C ALA A 77 -2.81 21.62 -16.86
N PHE A 78 -1.80 21.15 -16.13
CA PHE A 78 -1.62 19.73 -15.85
C PHE A 78 -2.78 19.16 -15.02
N PHE A 79 -3.21 19.88 -13.98
CA PHE A 79 -4.36 19.47 -13.18
C PHE A 79 -5.65 19.35 -14.02
N ASP A 80 -5.89 20.29 -14.93
CA ASP A 80 -7.04 20.27 -15.81
C ASP A 80 -7.02 19.07 -16.77
N GLU A 81 -5.86 18.70 -17.33
CA GLU A 81 -5.70 17.46 -18.12
C GLU A 81 -5.99 16.21 -17.26
N LEU A 82 -5.47 16.16 -16.04
CA LEU A 82 -5.75 15.05 -15.13
C LEU A 82 -7.24 14.96 -14.79
N MET A 83 -7.94 16.08 -14.66
CA MET A 83 -9.38 16.11 -14.41
C MET A 83 -10.21 15.64 -15.61
N ALA A 84 -9.75 15.91 -16.84
CA ALA A 84 -10.38 15.42 -18.07
C ALA A 84 -10.20 13.90 -18.27
N SER A 85 -9.17 13.30 -17.66
CA SER A 85 -8.92 11.85 -17.76
C SER A 85 -9.86 10.99 -16.89
N GLU A 86 -9.81 9.67 -17.08
CA GLU A 86 -10.51 8.68 -16.23
C GLU A 86 -9.85 8.46 -14.85
N LEU A 87 -8.82 9.23 -14.52
CA LEU A 87 -8.10 9.07 -13.26
C LEU A 87 -9.02 9.36 -12.06
N LYS A 88 -8.89 8.52 -11.04
CA LYS A 88 -9.60 8.66 -9.76
C LYS A 88 -9.01 9.80 -8.95
N HIS A 89 -9.85 10.39 -8.09
CA HIS A 89 -9.48 11.46 -7.15
C HIS A 89 -8.11 11.22 -6.48
N HIS A 90 -7.92 10.07 -5.83
CA HIS A 90 -6.67 9.77 -5.10
C HIS A 90 -5.43 9.71 -6.01
N THR A 91 -5.60 9.30 -7.28
CA THR A 91 -4.49 9.26 -8.25
C THR A 91 -4.08 10.67 -8.65
N ILE A 92 -5.04 11.55 -8.94
CA ILE A 92 -4.78 12.96 -9.27
C ILE A 92 -4.10 13.65 -8.09
N LYS A 93 -4.63 13.48 -6.88
CA LYS A 93 -4.05 14.05 -5.66
C LYS A 93 -2.60 13.60 -5.43
N ARG A 94 -2.29 12.33 -5.66
CA ARG A 94 -0.92 11.79 -5.55
C ARG A 94 0.01 12.44 -6.58
N LYS A 95 -0.41 12.55 -7.84
CA LYS A 95 0.37 13.18 -8.91
C LYS A 95 0.73 14.62 -8.58
N LEU A 96 -0.23 15.41 -8.12
CA LEU A 96 0.00 16.78 -7.68
C LEU A 96 0.95 16.85 -6.47
N ALA A 97 0.83 15.91 -5.53
CA ALA A 97 1.75 15.83 -4.39
C ALA A 97 3.19 15.52 -4.84
N SER A 98 3.38 14.66 -5.84
CA SER A 98 4.70 14.38 -6.42
C SER A 98 5.29 15.61 -7.12
N VAL A 99 4.49 16.35 -7.91
CA VAL A 99 4.94 17.61 -8.51
C VAL A 99 5.35 18.61 -7.43
N ARG A 100 4.51 18.78 -6.41
CA ARG A 100 4.78 19.67 -5.28
C ARG A 100 6.02 19.25 -4.47
N PHE A 101 6.29 17.95 -4.36
CA PHE A 101 7.52 17.45 -3.75
C PHE A 101 8.76 17.95 -4.49
N PHE A 102 8.79 17.84 -5.82
CA PHE A 102 9.94 18.32 -6.60
C PHE A 102 10.05 19.85 -6.58
N ILE A 103 8.95 20.60 -6.60
CA ILE A 103 8.99 22.06 -6.37
C ILE A 103 9.64 22.38 -5.01
N GLY A 104 9.26 21.64 -3.97
CA GLY A 104 9.79 21.80 -2.62
C GLY A 104 11.27 21.44 -2.50
N VAL A 105 11.70 20.32 -3.09
CA VAL A 105 13.13 19.93 -3.14
C VAL A 105 13.94 20.98 -3.90
N SER A 106 13.40 21.48 -5.01
CA SER A 106 14.02 22.57 -5.77
C SER A 106 14.05 23.92 -5.03
N GLU A 107 13.45 24.00 -3.83
CA GLU A 107 13.31 25.22 -3.03
C GLU A 107 12.73 26.41 -3.80
N LEU A 108 11.93 26.12 -4.83
CA LEU A 108 11.27 27.14 -5.63
C LEU A 108 9.97 27.61 -4.95
N PRO A 109 9.52 28.84 -5.25
CA PRO A 109 8.28 29.37 -4.68
C PRO A 109 7.04 28.50 -5.00
N ASP A 110 6.43 27.91 -3.97
CA ASP A 110 5.31 26.96 -4.10
C ASP A 110 3.98 27.65 -4.48
N PRO A 111 3.41 27.40 -5.68
CA PRO A 111 2.14 28.00 -6.12
C PRO A 111 0.98 27.79 -5.15
N TRP A 112 0.94 26.65 -4.44
CA TRP A 112 -0.12 26.34 -3.48
C TRP A 112 -0.03 27.19 -2.21
N LYS A 113 1.17 27.64 -1.83
CA LYS A 113 1.38 28.56 -0.71
C LYS A 113 1.12 30.01 -1.12
N HIS A 114 1.54 30.41 -2.32
CA HIS A 114 1.41 31.78 -2.79
C HIS A 114 -0.01 32.15 -3.25
N SER A 115 -0.81 31.21 -3.75
CA SER A 115 -2.15 31.51 -4.28
C SER A 115 -3.26 30.71 -3.60
N LYS A 116 -3.96 31.35 -2.66
CA LYS A 116 -5.17 30.79 -2.03
C LYS A 116 -6.26 30.45 -3.06
N LEU A 117 -6.35 31.23 -4.15
CA LEU A 117 -7.27 30.97 -5.26
C LEU A 117 -6.91 29.68 -6.00
N PHE A 118 -5.62 29.45 -6.29
CA PHE A 118 -5.19 28.21 -6.93
C PHE A 118 -5.47 26.98 -6.05
N SER A 119 -5.17 27.07 -4.75
CA SER A 119 -5.49 26.01 -3.79
C SER A 119 -7.00 25.74 -3.71
N ARG A 120 -7.85 26.78 -3.69
CA ARG A 120 -9.31 26.62 -3.72
C ARG A 120 -9.79 26.02 -5.04
N TYR A 121 -9.22 26.43 -6.17
CA TYR A 121 -9.55 25.90 -7.49
C TYR A 121 -9.32 24.38 -7.55
N VAL A 122 -8.10 23.93 -7.22
CA VAL A 122 -7.73 22.50 -7.22
C VAL A 122 -8.62 21.71 -6.26
N ASN A 123 -8.79 22.17 -5.02
CA ASN A 123 -9.60 21.46 -4.03
C ASN A 123 -11.11 21.46 -4.36
N GLY A 124 -11.60 22.49 -5.04
CA GLY A 124 -12.99 22.59 -5.49
C GLY A 124 -13.27 21.61 -6.62
N ARG A 125 -12.49 21.71 -7.70
CA ARG A 125 -12.65 20.86 -8.89
C ARG A 125 -12.42 19.39 -8.61
N LEU A 126 -11.47 19.05 -7.73
CA LEU A 126 -11.19 17.66 -7.39
C LEU A 126 -12.39 16.93 -6.74
N LYS A 127 -13.35 17.66 -6.15
CA LYS A 127 -14.59 17.10 -5.60
C LYS A 127 -15.55 16.57 -6.67
N GLU A 128 -15.40 16.98 -7.93
CA GLU A 128 -16.17 16.45 -9.06
C GLU A 128 -15.86 14.97 -9.32
N LYS A 129 -14.67 14.49 -8.90
CA LYS A 129 -14.31 13.07 -8.96
C LYS A 129 -14.77 12.33 -7.70
N PRO A 130 -15.41 11.16 -7.84
CA PRO A 130 -15.75 10.33 -6.69
C PRO A 130 -14.53 10.01 -5.81
N ALA A 131 -14.64 10.31 -4.52
CA ALA A 131 -13.59 10.08 -3.53
C ALA A 131 -13.67 8.70 -2.86
N ALA A 132 -14.82 8.02 -3.01
CA ALA A 132 -15.11 6.75 -2.35
C ALA A 132 -14.08 5.69 -2.74
N GLN A 133 -13.44 5.10 -1.74
CA GLN A 133 -12.48 4.01 -1.95
C GLN A 133 -13.23 2.69 -2.01
N LYS A 134 -12.97 1.89 -3.04
CA LYS A 134 -13.45 0.50 -3.09
C LYS A 134 -12.68 -0.29 -2.04
N GLN A 135 -13.42 -0.94 -1.15
CA GLN A 135 -12.85 -1.84 -0.15
C GLN A 135 -12.59 -3.20 -0.77
N ALA A 136 -11.60 -3.92 -0.25
CA ALA A 136 -11.37 -5.29 -0.63
C ALA A 136 -12.57 -6.14 -0.17
N LYS A 137 -12.93 -7.16 -0.96
CA LYS A 137 -13.92 -8.16 -0.52
C LYS A 137 -13.40 -8.80 0.80
N PRO A 138 -14.21 -8.88 1.86
CA PRO A 138 -13.76 -9.44 3.12
C PRO A 138 -13.52 -10.95 2.99
N LEU A 139 -12.37 -11.43 3.46
CA LEU A 139 -12.08 -12.84 3.71
C LEU A 139 -12.19 -13.07 5.22
N LYS A 140 -13.32 -13.63 5.66
CA LYS A 140 -13.64 -13.84 7.08
C LYS A 140 -13.12 -15.18 7.58
N LEU A 141 -13.23 -15.42 8.89
CA LEU A 141 -12.85 -16.70 9.51
C LEU A 141 -13.55 -17.91 8.88
N ASN A 142 -14.84 -17.81 8.57
CA ASN A 142 -15.55 -18.90 7.90
C ASN A 142 -15.01 -19.18 6.49
N ASP A 143 -14.59 -18.14 5.75
CA ASP A 143 -13.98 -18.31 4.43
C ASP A 143 -12.62 -19.01 4.54
N VAL A 144 -11.82 -18.66 5.55
CA VAL A 144 -10.54 -19.34 5.84
C VAL A 144 -10.75 -20.80 6.21
N ARG A 145 -11.75 -21.11 7.04
CA ARG A 145 -12.12 -22.50 7.37
C ARG A 145 -12.55 -23.30 6.13
N VAL A 146 -13.26 -22.67 5.19
CA VAL A 146 -13.59 -23.31 3.90
C VAL A 146 -12.33 -23.52 3.07
N ALA A 147 -11.43 -22.53 3.02
CA ALA A 147 -10.16 -22.64 2.30
C ALA A 147 -9.30 -23.80 2.83
N ASN A 148 -9.20 -23.97 4.16
CA ASN A 148 -8.46 -25.07 4.79
C ASN A 148 -8.99 -26.45 4.38
N ARG A 149 -10.30 -26.57 4.08
CA ARG A 149 -10.91 -27.83 3.62
C ARG A 149 -10.77 -28.09 2.12
N VAL A 150 -10.71 -27.03 1.31
CA VAL A 150 -10.72 -27.15 -0.17
C VAL A 150 -9.30 -27.14 -0.76
N LEU A 151 -8.35 -26.47 -0.12
CA LEU A 151 -6.96 -26.43 -0.57
C LEU A 151 -6.29 -27.80 -0.37
N ASN A 152 -5.53 -28.24 -1.36
CA ASN A 152 -4.72 -29.45 -1.25
C ASN A 152 -3.50 -29.21 -0.34
N VAL A 153 -3.67 -29.44 0.96
CA VAL A 153 -2.65 -29.30 2.02
C VAL A 153 -1.56 -30.38 2.00
N ASP A 154 -1.62 -31.31 1.05
CA ASP A 154 -0.55 -32.28 0.79
C ASP A 154 0.39 -31.81 -0.33
N SER A 155 -0.04 -30.83 -1.13
CA SER A 155 0.84 -30.11 -2.05
C SER A 155 1.53 -28.95 -1.35
N LEU A 156 2.81 -28.69 -1.69
CA LEU A 156 3.55 -27.54 -1.15
C LEU A 156 2.83 -26.22 -1.42
N LEU A 157 2.23 -26.07 -2.61
CA LEU A 157 1.52 -24.86 -2.98
C LEU A 157 0.25 -24.66 -2.14
N GLY A 158 -0.58 -25.70 -1.99
CA GLY A 158 -1.82 -25.62 -1.23
C GLY A 158 -1.58 -25.49 0.28
N LEU A 159 -0.59 -26.19 0.82
CA LEU A 159 -0.17 -26.05 2.22
C LEU A 159 0.32 -24.63 2.52
N ARG A 160 1.19 -24.06 1.68
CA ARG A 160 1.67 -22.68 1.86
C ARG A 160 0.51 -21.68 1.80
N ASP A 161 -0.44 -21.90 0.89
CA ASP A 161 -1.60 -21.02 0.73
C ASP A 161 -2.55 -21.10 1.94
N ALA A 162 -2.75 -22.30 2.51
CA ALA A 162 -3.50 -22.47 3.76
C ALA A 162 -2.81 -21.72 4.91
N VAL A 163 -1.51 -21.95 5.13
CA VAL A 163 -0.72 -21.22 6.15
C VAL A 163 -0.83 -19.71 5.95
N LEU A 164 -0.73 -19.24 4.71
CA LEU A 164 -0.75 -17.82 4.37
C LEU A 164 -2.06 -17.14 4.79
N VAL A 165 -3.22 -17.74 4.51
CA VAL A 165 -4.50 -17.11 4.88
C VAL A 165 -4.79 -17.19 6.38
N ASN A 166 -4.36 -18.25 7.05
CA ASN A 166 -4.52 -18.40 8.49
C ASN A 166 -3.63 -17.39 9.24
N VAL A 167 -2.32 -17.35 8.92
CA VAL A 167 -1.40 -16.32 9.48
C VAL A 167 -1.93 -14.92 9.19
N ALA A 168 -2.40 -14.64 7.98
CA ALA A 168 -2.90 -13.32 7.61
C ALA A 168 -4.17 -12.91 8.37
N LEU A 169 -5.04 -13.86 8.70
CA LEU A 169 -6.27 -13.59 9.44
C LEU A 169 -5.98 -13.43 10.92
N ASP A 170 -5.22 -14.34 11.53
CA ASP A 170 -4.92 -14.31 12.97
C ASP A 170 -4.13 -13.07 13.38
N THR A 171 -3.15 -12.68 12.56
CA THR A 171 -2.27 -11.54 12.85
C THR A 171 -2.81 -10.22 12.34
N LEU A 172 -3.78 -10.25 11.42
CA LEU A 172 -4.23 -9.10 10.64
C LEU A 172 -3.10 -8.34 9.96
N PHE A 173 -1.93 -8.94 9.74
CA PHE A 173 -0.76 -8.25 9.19
C PHE A 173 -0.98 -7.71 7.78
N ARG A 174 -0.23 -6.67 7.40
CA ARG A 174 -0.16 -6.22 6.01
C ARG A 174 0.66 -7.21 5.20
N ALA A 175 0.42 -7.28 3.89
CA ALA A 175 1.21 -8.11 2.98
C ALA A 175 2.73 -7.96 3.14
N SER A 176 3.22 -6.74 3.29
CA SER A 176 4.66 -6.51 3.49
C SER A 176 5.19 -7.13 4.78
N ASN A 177 4.37 -7.17 5.84
CA ASN A 177 4.75 -7.81 7.09
C ASN A 177 4.76 -9.33 6.92
N ILE A 178 3.71 -9.91 6.32
CA ILE A 178 3.65 -11.36 6.03
C ILE A 178 4.88 -11.82 5.23
N LEU A 179 5.27 -11.07 4.21
CA LEU A 179 6.43 -11.41 3.37
C LEU A 179 7.78 -11.22 4.07
N ALA A 180 7.82 -10.51 5.19
CA ALA A 180 9.02 -10.24 5.97
C ALA A 180 9.15 -11.14 7.22
N ILE A 181 8.18 -12.02 7.48
CA ILE A 181 8.26 -12.95 8.62
C ILE A 181 9.32 -14.01 8.33
N GLU A 182 10.13 -14.27 9.35
CA GLU A 182 11.19 -15.26 9.35
C GLU A 182 10.97 -16.24 10.51
N VAL A 183 11.61 -17.41 10.47
CA VAL A 183 11.43 -18.46 11.48
C VAL A 183 11.73 -17.95 12.89
N ASN A 184 12.78 -17.14 13.05
CA ASN A 184 13.20 -16.55 14.33
C ASN A 184 12.20 -15.54 14.91
N HIS A 185 11.22 -15.09 14.13
CA HIS A 185 10.18 -14.17 14.60
C HIS A 185 9.00 -14.90 15.28
N ILE A 186 8.97 -16.23 15.27
CA ILE A 186 7.90 -17.02 15.89
C ILE A 186 8.28 -17.36 17.32
N ASP A 187 7.38 -17.08 18.26
CA ASP A 187 7.39 -17.66 19.59
C ASP A 187 6.25 -18.68 19.69
N TRP A 188 6.61 -19.96 19.63
CA TRP A 188 5.67 -21.08 19.66
C TRP A 188 4.98 -21.24 21.01
N GLN A 189 5.65 -20.88 22.11
CA GLN A 189 5.09 -21.02 23.46
C GLN A 189 4.12 -19.88 23.74
N ALA A 190 4.50 -18.65 23.41
CA ALA A 190 3.62 -17.49 23.54
C ALA A 190 2.52 -17.45 22.46
N LYS A 191 2.62 -18.29 21.43
CA LYS A 191 1.74 -18.31 20.25
C LYS A 191 1.69 -16.94 19.56
N THR A 192 2.87 -16.35 19.38
CA THR A 192 3.00 -15.03 18.74
C THR A 192 3.97 -15.06 17.58
N VAL A 193 3.81 -14.10 16.68
CA VAL A 193 4.75 -13.82 15.61
C VAL A 193 5.06 -12.34 15.55
N PHE A 194 6.33 -12.00 15.46
CA PHE A 194 6.79 -10.64 15.32
C PHE A 194 6.82 -10.23 13.84
N ALA A 195 6.12 -9.14 13.50
CA ALA A 195 6.28 -8.48 12.22
C ALA A 195 7.36 -7.40 12.33
N PRO A 196 8.55 -7.59 11.74
CA PRO A 196 9.52 -6.51 11.63
C PRO A 196 8.94 -5.36 10.78
N ARG A 197 9.45 -4.15 11.07
CA ARG A 197 9.09 -2.83 10.51
C ARG A 197 8.16 -2.84 9.29
N SER A 198 7.01 -2.18 9.41
CA SER A 198 6.09 -1.94 8.29
C SER A 198 6.34 -0.59 7.59
N LYS A 199 5.79 -0.39 6.38
CA LYS A 199 5.84 0.90 5.66
C LYS A 199 5.26 2.08 6.46
N THR A 200 4.32 1.83 7.38
CA THR A 200 3.67 2.86 8.21
C THR A 200 4.31 3.01 9.59
N ASP A 201 5.30 2.18 9.88
CA ASP A 201 6.06 2.16 11.12
C ASP A 201 7.35 2.99 10.92
N GLN A 202 7.21 4.29 11.23
CA GLN A 202 8.27 5.26 11.06
C GLN A 202 9.37 5.08 12.12
N SER A 203 9.02 4.66 13.34
CA SER A 203 9.98 4.36 14.42
C SER A 203 10.66 3.00 14.24
N GLY A 204 10.04 2.06 13.53
CA GLY A 204 10.62 0.75 13.25
C GLY A 204 10.44 -0.27 14.38
N GLU A 205 9.52 -0.02 15.29
CA GLU A 205 9.27 -0.84 16.49
C GLU A 205 8.70 -2.23 16.16
N GLY A 206 8.09 -2.41 14.99
CA GLY A 206 7.38 -3.63 14.65
C GLY A 206 6.10 -3.82 15.47
N HIS A 207 5.51 -5.02 15.42
CA HIS A 207 4.42 -5.41 16.32
C HIS A 207 4.24 -6.93 16.33
N TYR A 208 3.62 -7.42 17.39
CA TYR A 208 3.26 -8.83 17.53
C TYR A 208 1.87 -9.09 16.97
N GLY A 209 1.70 -10.28 16.39
CA GLY A 209 0.42 -10.86 16.01
C GLY A 209 0.23 -12.19 16.74
N TYR A 210 -1.02 -12.55 16.98
CA TYR A 210 -1.39 -13.83 17.55
C TYR A 210 -1.34 -14.95 16.49
N LEU A 211 -1.05 -16.18 16.92
CA LEU A 211 -1.18 -17.41 16.14
C LEU A 211 -2.13 -18.37 16.85
N SER A 212 -3.20 -18.80 16.20
CA SER A 212 -4.03 -19.89 16.70
C SER A 212 -3.31 -21.24 16.66
N ASP A 213 -3.82 -22.21 17.40
CA ASP A 213 -3.30 -23.59 17.36
C ASP A 213 -3.38 -24.20 15.96
N GLU A 214 -4.50 -23.96 15.24
CA GLU A 214 -4.66 -24.39 13.84
C GLU A 214 -3.59 -23.77 12.94
N THR A 215 -3.30 -22.48 13.11
CA THR A 215 -2.22 -21.81 12.36
C THR A 215 -0.86 -22.38 12.71
N ALA A 216 -0.58 -22.64 13.99
CA ALA A 216 0.70 -23.18 14.45
C ALA A 216 0.94 -24.60 13.90
N GLU A 217 -0.09 -25.44 13.85
CA GLU A 217 -0.03 -26.79 13.26
C GLU A 217 0.25 -26.74 11.75
N LEU A 218 -0.51 -25.93 11.01
CA LEU A 218 -0.32 -25.75 9.57
C LEU A 218 1.06 -25.18 9.26
N LEU A 219 1.52 -24.19 10.06
CA LEU A 219 2.81 -23.55 9.88
C LEU A 219 3.95 -24.52 10.15
N THR A 220 3.87 -25.33 11.21
CA THR A 220 4.84 -26.41 11.49
C THR A 220 4.90 -27.39 10.31
N LYS A 221 3.74 -27.89 9.85
CA LYS A 221 3.65 -28.78 8.68
C LYS A 221 4.30 -28.15 7.44
N TRP A 222 4.11 -26.85 7.22
CA TRP A 222 4.75 -26.14 6.11
C TRP A 222 6.27 -26.08 6.24
N LEU A 223 6.80 -25.69 7.40
CA LEU A 223 8.24 -25.58 7.63
C LEU A 223 8.94 -26.93 7.40
N ASP A 224 8.34 -28.02 7.89
CA ASP A 224 8.86 -29.37 7.72
C ASP A 224 8.88 -29.81 6.25
N ASN A 225 7.75 -29.70 5.55
CA ASN A 225 7.63 -30.12 4.15
C ASN A 225 8.48 -29.26 3.20
N ALA A 226 8.59 -27.96 3.52
CA ALA A 226 9.42 -27.03 2.77
C ALA A 226 10.91 -27.09 3.13
N LYS A 227 11.27 -27.86 4.18
CA LYS A 227 12.63 -27.97 4.75
C LYS A 227 13.21 -26.60 5.11
N ILE A 228 12.41 -25.76 5.75
CA ILE A 228 12.77 -24.41 6.17
C ILE A 228 13.13 -24.43 7.65
N THR A 229 14.41 -24.25 7.96
CA THR A 229 14.92 -24.20 9.34
C THR A 229 15.28 -22.78 9.81
N ASP A 230 15.42 -21.83 8.89
CA ASP A 230 15.85 -20.45 9.16
C ASP A 230 15.36 -19.48 8.06
N GLY A 231 15.39 -18.17 8.32
CA GLY A 231 15.04 -17.11 7.37
C GLY A 231 13.55 -17.07 7.00
N TYR A 232 13.23 -16.54 5.81
CA TYR A 232 11.84 -16.28 5.42
C TYR A 232 10.94 -17.52 5.43
N ILE A 233 9.76 -17.39 6.04
CA ILE A 233 8.73 -18.45 6.07
C ILE A 233 8.08 -18.60 4.70
N PHE A 234 7.63 -17.50 4.12
CA PHE A 234 6.93 -17.50 2.83
C PHE A 234 7.91 -17.28 1.70
N ARG A 235 8.42 -18.37 1.14
CA ARG A 235 9.42 -18.34 0.07
C ARG A 235 8.83 -18.47 -1.33
N LYS A 236 9.61 -18.07 -2.33
CA LYS A 236 9.29 -18.28 -3.74
C LYS A 236 9.23 -19.78 -4.04
N LEU A 237 8.22 -20.18 -4.82
CA LEU A 237 8.13 -21.52 -5.42
C LEU A 237 8.46 -21.40 -6.92
N SER A 238 9.30 -22.30 -7.43
CA SER A 238 9.54 -22.42 -8.87
C SER A 238 8.29 -22.97 -9.60
N PRO A 239 8.23 -22.91 -10.95
CA PRO A 239 7.16 -23.56 -11.69
C PRO A 239 7.03 -25.07 -11.41
N LYS A 240 8.13 -25.74 -11.03
CA LYS A 240 8.17 -27.15 -10.61
C LYS A 240 7.86 -27.34 -9.12
N GLN A 241 7.35 -26.31 -8.45
CA GLN A 241 7.03 -26.28 -7.01
C GLN A 241 8.22 -26.55 -6.07
N THR A 242 9.44 -26.24 -6.50
CA THR A 242 10.61 -26.29 -5.61
C THR A 242 10.75 -25.02 -4.79
N VAL A 243 10.94 -25.16 -3.47
CA VAL A 243 11.14 -24.07 -2.52
C VAL A 243 12.50 -23.41 -2.77
N GLN A 244 12.49 -22.09 -2.99
CA GLN A 244 13.69 -21.28 -3.17
C GLN A 244 14.11 -20.63 -1.84
N LYS A 245 15.28 -19.99 -1.77
CA LYS A 245 15.71 -19.26 -0.56
C LYS A 245 15.09 -17.86 -0.46
N GLU A 246 14.80 -17.23 -1.60
CA GLU A 246 14.30 -15.86 -1.65
C GLU A 246 12.84 -15.74 -1.17
N PRO A 247 12.46 -14.60 -0.57
CA PRO A 247 11.10 -14.37 -0.13
C PRO A 247 10.12 -14.34 -1.31
N MET A 248 8.89 -14.74 -1.02
CA MET A 248 7.76 -14.59 -1.93
C MET A 248 7.60 -13.11 -2.31
N GLN A 249 7.29 -12.86 -3.58
CA GLN A 249 7.06 -11.51 -4.10
C GLN A 249 5.61 -11.07 -3.87
N TYR A 250 5.39 -9.77 -3.67
CA TYR A 250 4.04 -9.19 -3.47
C TYR A 250 3.04 -9.58 -4.56
N GLN A 251 3.48 -9.61 -5.83
CA GLN A 251 2.60 -10.00 -6.94
C GLN A 251 2.24 -11.50 -6.91
N ALA A 252 3.15 -12.35 -6.41
CA ALA A 252 2.85 -13.76 -6.21
C ALA A 252 1.83 -13.94 -5.08
N LEU A 253 2.01 -13.22 -3.96
CA LEU A 253 1.05 -13.18 -2.86
C LEU A 253 -0.35 -12.76 -3.33
N LEU A 254 -0.46 -11.69 -4.10
CA LEU A 254 -1.73 -11.22 -4.66
C LEU A 254 -2.41 -12.29 -5.52
N LYS A 255 -1.66 -12.94 -6.42
CA LYS A 255 -2.19 -14.04 -7.24
C LYS A 255 -2.64 -15.24 -6.41
N ARG A 256 -2.01 -15.50 -5.25
CA ARG A 256 -2.47 -16.56 -4.34
C ARG A 256 -3.80 -16.21 -3.69
N TYR A 257 -4.00 -14.97 -3.24
CA TYR A 257 -5.32 -14.52 -2.77
C TYR A 257 -6.41 -14.69 -3.83
N GLU A 258 -6.12 -14.34 -5.09
CA GLU A 258 -7.06 -14.56 -6.20
C GLU A 258 -7.37 -16.05 -6.40
N ALA A 259 -6.35 -16.91 -6.39
CA ALA A 259 -6.51 -18.35 -6.54
C ALA A 259 -7.34 -18.98 -5.42
N ILE A 260 -7.11 -18.56 -4.18
CA ILE A 260 -7.89 -19.03 -3.02
C ILE A 260 -9.35 -18.59 -3.13
N GLY A 261 -9.61 -17.35 -3.57
CA GLY A 261 -10.98 -16.86 -3.80
C GLY A 261 -11.75 -17.65 -4.85
N MET A 262 -11.05 -18.08 -5.91
CA MET A 262 -11.62 -18.99 -6.92
C MET A 262 -11.88 -20.39 -6.34
N ALA A 263 -10.95 -20.91 -5.54
CA ALA A 263 -11.09 -22.24 -4.93
C ALA A 263 -12.30 -22.34 -4.00
N ILE A 264 -12.58 -21.31 -3.21
CA ILE A 264 -13.74 -21.29 -2.30
C ILE A 264 -15.04 -20.76 -2.96
N ASN A 265 -15.07 -20.69 -4.30
CA ASN A 265 -16.22 -20.31 -5.12
C ASN A 265 -16.89 -19.00 -4.70
N THR A 266 -16.08 -17.95 -4.54
CA THR A 266 -16.61 -16.64 -4.20
C THR A 266 -16.65 -15.74 -5.44
N ASP A 267 -17.76 -15.02 -5.66
CA ASP A 267 -18.02 -14.15 -6.84
C ASP A 267 -17.06 -12.95 -7.01
N GLY A 268 -15.92 -12.91 -6.33
CA GLY A 268 -14.98 -11.80 -6.39
C GLY A 268 -13.57 -12.18 -6.01
N LYS A 269 -12.61 -11.43 -6.56
CA LYS A 269 -11.18 -11.64 -6.33
C LYS A 269 -10.76 -11.08 -4.97
N PHE A 270 -10.28 -11.94 -4.08
CA PHE A 270 -9.60 -11.48 -2.86
C PHE A 270 -8.29 -10.79 -3.20
N THR A 271 -7.88 -9.89 -2.30
CA THR A 271 -6.62 -9.18 -2.36
C THR A 271 -5.91 -9.30 -1.02
N CYS A 272 -4.67 -8.82 -0.92
CA CYS A 272 -3.94 -8.82 0.34
C CYS A 272 -4.60 -8.02 1.49
N HIS A 273 -5.60 -7.17 1.20
CA HIS A 273 -6.36 -6.45 2.23
C HIS A 273 -7.67 -7.17 2.61
N SER A 274 -8.00 -8.28 1.96
CA SER A 274 -9.22 -9.05 2.22
C SER A 274 -9.24 -9.65 3.61
N THR A 275 -8.12 -10.20 4.10
CA THR A 275 -7.98 -10.73 5.48
C THR A 275 -8.12 -9.65 6.53
N ARG A 276 -7.50 -8.48 6.34
CA ARG A 276 -7.68 -7.35 7.26
C ARG A 276 -9.13 -6.88 7.31
N THR A 277 -9.79 -6.82 6.15
CA THR A 277 -11.20 -6.43 6.07
C THR A 277 -12.08 -7.47 6.77
N GLY A 278 -11.93 -8.75 6.40
CA GLY A 278 -12.74 -9.82 6.95
C GLY A 278 -12.44 -10.14 8.42
N GLY A 279 -11.21 -9.93 8.87
CA GLY A 279 -10.81 -10.06 10.27
C GLY A 279 -11.48 -9.01 11.16
N VAL A 280 -11.49 -7.72 10.75
CA VAL A 280 -12.28 -6.69 11.47
C VAL A 280 -13.76 -7.08 11.54
N LEU A 281 -14.32 -7.54 10.43
CA LEU A 281 -15.73 -7.95 10.41
C LEU A 281 -15.98 -9.17 11.31
N THR A 282 -15.09 -10.15 11.33
CA THR A 282 -15.18 -11.34 12.18
C THR A 282 -15.15 -10.95 13.65
N LEU A 283 -14.21 -10.09 14.04
CA LEU A 283 -14.09 -9.62 15.42
C LEU A 283 -15.31 -8.80 15.86
N MET A 284 -15.81 -7.92 14.99
CA MET A 284 -17.05 -7.17 15.25
C MET A 284 -18.29 -8.08 15.34
N GLU A 285 -18.36 -9.12 14.51
CA GLU A 285 -19.42 -10.14 14.56
C GLU A 285 -19.41 -10.95 15.85
N ALA A 286 -18.25 -11.06 16.48
CA ALA A 286 -18.05 -11.70 17.78
C ALA A 286 -18.12 -10.72 18.95
N ASP A 287 -18.59 -9.48 18.73
CA ASP A 287 -18.71 -8.42 19.74
C ASP A 287 -17.39 -8.09 20.48
N VAL A 288 -16.24 -8.30 19.83
CA VAL A 288 -14.92 -7.94 20.37
C VAL A 288 -14.83 -6.41 20.51
N PRO A 289 -14.38 -5.89 21.67
CA PRO A 289 -14.25 -4.45 21.88
C PRO A 289 -13.37 -3.76 20.83
N MET A 290 -13.76 -2.56 20.40
CA MET A 290 -13.02 -1.81 19.36
C MET A 290 -11.56 -1.57 19.75
N ALA A 291 -11.27 -1.33 21.04
CA ALA A 291 -9.91 -1.15 21.53
C ALA A 291 -9.03 -2.39 21.25
N GLU A 292 -9.56 -3.59 21.49
CA GLU A 292 -8.87 -4.85 21.19
C GLU A 292 -8.68 -5.03 19.69
N ILE A 293 -9.70 -4.73 18.87
CA ILE A 293 -9.57 -4.76 17.41
C ILE A 293 -8.44 -3.83 16.96
N VAL A 294 -8.42 -2.58 17.44
CA VAL A 294 -7.39 -1.58 17.13
C VAL A 294 -5.99 -2.10 17.45
N LEU A 295 -5.82 -2.73 18.63
CA LEU A 295 -4.56 -3.34 19.06
C LEU A 295 -4.16 -4.51 18.15
N SER A 296 -5.07 -5.46 17.90
CA SER A 296 -4.78 -6.66 17.08
C SER A 296 -4.31 -6.32 15.67
N GLY A 297 -4.89 -5.31 15.03
CA GLY A 297 -4.47 -4.91 13.68
C GLY A 297 -3.39 -3.83 13.62
N ASN A 298 -2.88 -3.39 14.78
CA ASN A 298 -1.94 -2.28 14.92
C ASN A 298 -2.38 -1.03 14.12
N TRP A 299 -3.61 -0.59 14.41
CA TRP A 299 -4.19 0.61 13.82
C TRP A 299 -3.92 1.84 14.70
N LYS A 300 -3.68 3.00 14.07
CA LYS A 300 -3.42 4.25 14.82
C LYS A 300 -4.66 4.85 15.48
N SER A 301 -5.85 4.44 15.05
CA SER A 301 -7.12 4.95 15.56
C SER A 301 -8.27 4.02 15.20
N GLU A 302 -9.35 4.10 16.00
CA GLU A 302 -10.60 3.39 15.75
C GLU A 302 -11.19 3.72 14.38
N ALA A 303 -11.11 4.99 13.97
CA ALA A 303 -11.57 5.43 12.65
C ALA A 303 -10.90 4.65 11.51
N MET A 304 -9.65 4.18 11.69
CA MET A 304 -8.97 3.36 10.69
C MET A 304 -9.49 1.91 10.67
N ALA A 305 -9.82 1.33 11.83
CA ALA A 305 -10.43 0.01 11.93
C ALA A 305 -11.88 0.03 11.38
N ILE A 306 -12.68 1.01 11.79
CA ILE A 306 -14.07 1.21 11.35
C ILE A 306 -14.17 1.36 9.83
N ARG A 307 -13.15 1.94 9.17
CA ARG A 307 -13.11 2.00 7.70
C ARG A 307 -13.29 0.62 7.07
N TYR A 308 -12.67 -0.42 7.59
CA TYR A 308 -12.83 -1.79 7.06
C TYR A 308 -14.25 -2.35 7.23
N ALA A 309 -15.06 -1.75 8.10
CA ALA A 309 -16.42 -2.17 8.40
C ALA A 309 -17.52 -1.27 7.81
N GLN A 310 -17.18 -0.18 7.11
CA GLN A 310 -18.15 0.83 6.68
C GLN A 310 -19.33 0.27 5.86
N GLN A 311 -19.08 -0.63 4.90
CA GLN A 311 -20.16 -1.23 4.12
C GLN A 311 -21.00 -2.23 4.93
N TYR A 312 -20.36 -2.95 5.84
CA TYR A 312 -21.01 -3.95 6.68
C TYR A 312 -21.88 -3.32 7.78
N GLN A 313 -21.41 -2.23 8.37
CA GLN A 313 -22.13 -1.50 9.41
C GLN A 313 -23.47 -0.94 8.90
N ALA A 314 -23.57 -0.53 7.64
CA ALA A 314 -24.80 0.05 7.10
C ALA A 314 -26.04 -0.86 7.23
N GLY A 315 -25.86 -2.18 7.24
CA GLY A 315 -26.94 -3.16 7.39
C GLY A 315 -27.13 -3.71 8.82
N LYS A 316 -26.30 -3.32 9.80
CA LYS A 316 -26.32 -3.89 11.16
C LYS A 316 -26.15 -2.86 12.28
N THR A 317 -26.05 -1.58 11.98
CA THR A 317 -25.94 -0.51 12.97
C THR A 317 -27.15 0.42 12.95
N GLY A 318 -27.31 1.18 14.04
CA GLY A 318 -28.36 2.17 14.20
C GLY A 318 -29.74 1.59 13.94
N MET A 319 -30.42 2.12 12.92
CA MET A 319 -31.78 1.72 12.55
C MET A 319 -31.93 0.23 12.24
N ALA A 320 -30.90 -0.45 11.73
CA ALA A 320 -30.96 -1.88 11.44
C ALA A 320 -31.02 -2.77 12.70
N LYS A 321 -30.76 -2.21 13.89
CA LYS A 321 -30.94 -2.92 15.17
C LYS A 321 -32.35 -2.76 15.76
N VAL A 322 -33.12 -1.80 15.23
CA VAL A 322 -34.43 -1.40 15.78
C VAL A 322 -35.56 -1.46 14.73
N ARG A 323 -35.26 -1.93 13.52
CA ARG A 323 -36.19 -2.23 12.44
C ARG A 323 -35.85 -3.61 11.88
#